data_AF-A0A2D5YYK0-F1
#
_entry.id   AF-A0A2D5YYK0-F1
#
_cell.length_a   1.000
_cell.length_b   1.000
_cell.length_c   1.000
_cell.angle_alpha   90.00
_cell.angle_beta   90.00
_cell.angle_gamma   90.00
#
_symmetry.space_group_name_H-M   'P 1'
#
loop_
_entity.id
_entity.type
_entity.pdbx_description
1 polymer ?
#
loop_
_entity_poly.entity_id
_entity_poly.type
_entity_poly.pdbx_seq_one_letter_code
_entity_poly.pdbx_strand_id
1 'polypeptide(L)'
;MRIARVLGTVTLDRMTPELKPGRYLICETLEARGLVSPGAYVAREKPMPESLVVFDDLGAGAGELIAVSEGREASMPWYPERVPIDAYCCAILDSIDVDGELIDQPAA
;
A
#
# COMPACT_ATOMS: atom_id res chain seq x y z
N MET A 1 7.54 -0.64 -6.35
CA MET A 1 6.70 -1.19 -5.26
C MET A 1 7.09 -0.56 -3.93
N ARG A 2 6.12 -0.30 -3.05
CA ARG A 2 6.33 0.21 -1.68
C ARG A 2 5.64 -0.71 -0.66
N ILE A 3 6.10 -0.70 0.59
CA ILE A 3 5.41 -1.38 1.69
C ILE A 3 4.51 -0.36 2.40
N ALA A 4 3.26 -0.73 2.65
CA ALA A 4 2.29 0.14 3.29
C ALA A 4 1.52 -0.59 4.40
N ARG A 5 1.04 0.18 5.39
CA ARG A 5 0.10 -0.29 6.42
C ARG A 5 -1.30 0.12 6.03
N VAL A 6 -2.25 -0.81 6.13
CA VAL A 6 -3.68 -0.52 5.96
C VAL A 6 -4.21 0.21 7.18
N LEU A 7 -4.78 1.39 7.00
CA LEU A 7 -5.43 2.16 8.07
C LEU A 7 -6.93 1.90 8.13
N GLY A 8 -7.54 1.56 7.00
CA GLY A 8 -8.97 1.29 6.89
C GLY A 8 -9.42 1.18 5.44
N THR A 9 -10.70 1.47 5.19
CA THR A 9 -11.32 1.34 3.86
C THR A 9 -11.95 2.64 3.39
N VAL A 10 -11.92 2.88 2.08
CA VAL A 10 -12.65 3.93 1.38
C VAL A 10 -13.87 3.30 0.70
N THR A 11 -15.04 3.92 0.85
CA THR A 11 -16.26 3.53 0.12
C THR A 11 -16.58 4.61 -0.90
N LEU A 12 -16.80 4.19 -2.14
CA LEU A 12 -17.22 5.07 -3.24
C LEU A 12 -18.73 4.93 -3.44
N ASP A 13 -19.48 6.04 -3.38
CA ASP A 13 -20.91 6.06 -3.77
C ASP A 13 -21.08 5.94 -5.29
N ARG A 14 -20.14 6.54 -6.04
CA ARG A 14 -20.09 6.46 -7.51
C ARG A 14 -18.68 6.11 -7.95
N MET A 15 -18.59 5.19 -8.91
CA MET A 15 -17.34 4.71 -9.50
C MET A 15 -17.52 4.58 -11.01
N THR A 16 -16.43 4.72 -11.76
CA THR A 16 -16.45 4.53 -13.21
C THR A 16 -16.57 3.03 -13.54
N PRO A 17 -17.31 2.64 -14.60
CA PRO A 17 -17.55 1.23 -14.92
C PRO A 17 -16.30 0.39 -15.19
N GLU A 18 -15.19 1.04 -15.54
CA GLU A 18 -13.89 0.41 -15.84
C GLU A 18 -13.13 -0.02 -14.59
N LEU A 19 -13.53 0.46 -13.40
CA LEU A 19 -12.96 -0.01 -12.15
C LEU A 19 -13.38 -1.45 -11.87
N LYS A 20 -12.45 -2.23 -11.30
CA LYS A 20 -12.67 -3.64 -11.02
C LYS A 20 -13.44 -3.83 -9.71
N PRO A 21 -14.20 -4.93 -9.56
CA PRO A 21 -14.81 -5.27 -8.29
C PRO A 21 -13.74 -5.56 -7.24
N GLY A 22 -13.78 -4.85 -6.12
CA GLY A 22 -12.81 -5.00 -5.05
C GLY A 22 -13.05 -3.98 -3.94
N ARG A 23 -12.10 -3.87 -3.02
CA ARG A 23 -12.10 -2.88 -1.94
C ARG A 23 -11.05 -1.81 -2.21
N TYR A 24 -11.28 -0.63 -1.66
CA TYR A 24 -10.30 0.44 -1.65
C TYR A 24 -9.82 0.63 -0.23
N LEU A 25 -8.52 0.51 -0.03
CA LEU A 25 -7.87 0.63 1.26
C LEU A 25 -7.27 2.02 1.37
N ILE A 26 -7.43 2.70 2.51
CA ILE A 26 -6.60 3.86 2.81
C ILE A 26 -5.36 3.36 3.54
N CYS A 27 -4.19 3.60 2.95
CA CYS A 27 -2.92 3.05 3.41
C CYS A 27 -1.90 4.16 3.65
N GLU A 28 -0.92 3.88 4.50
CA GLU A 28 0.23 4.75 4.74
C GLU A 28 1.51 3.98 4.40
N THR A 29 2.37 4.56 3.56
CA THR A 29 3.66 3.95 3.23
C THR A 29 4.60 3.96 4.43
N LEU A 30 5.36 2.87 4.58
CA LEU A 30 6.39 2.75 5.59
C LEU A 30 7.68 3.41 5.10
N GLU A 31 8.28 4.24 5.95
CA GLU A 31 9.67 4.65 5.83
C GLU A 31 10.60 3.62 6.46
N ALA A 32 11.91 3.77 6.28
CA ALA A 32 12.91 2.80 6.74
C ALA A 32 12.76 2.45 8.24
N ARG A 33 12.53 3.43 9.12
CA ARG A 33 12.27 3.17 10.55
C ARG A 33 11.03 2.30 10.79
N GLY A 34 9.98 2.48 9.99
CA GLY A 34 8.77 1.67 10.03
C GLY A 34 9.00 0.23 9.57
N LEU A 35 10.02 -0.01 8.73
CA LEU A 35 10.42 -1.35 8.30
C LEU A 35 11.18 -2.12 9.39
N VAL A 36 12.04 -1.43 10.17
CA VAL A 36 12.80 -2.05 11.28
C VAL A 36 11.89 -2.47 12.44
N SER A 37 10.85 -1.68 12.71
CA SER A 37 9.94 -1.94 13.83
C SER A 37 8.48 -1.82 13.41
N PRO A 38 7.97 -2.75 12.57
CA PRO A 38 6.62 -2.62 12.03
C PRO A 38 5.57 -2.62 13.14
N GLY A 39 5.76 -3.38 14.22
CA GLY A 39 4.84 -3.43 15.36
C GLY A 39 4.76 -2.14 16.19
N ALA A 40 5.72 -1.21 16.04
CA ALA A 40 5.77 0.04 16.79
C ALA A 40 5.15 1.21 16.01
N TYR A 41 4.11 0.94 15.23
CA TYR A 41 3.42 1.97 14.46
C TYR A 41 2.92 3.07 15.39
N VAL A 42 3.44 4.28 15.19
CA VAL A 42 2.95 5.49 15.82
C VAL A 42 2.29 6.30 14.71
N ALA A 43 0.98 6.52 14.84
CA ALA A 43 0.25 7.43 13.96
C ALA A 43 0.97 8.78 13.95
N ARG A 44 1.34 9.27 12.77
CA ARG A 44 2.09 10.52 12.66
C ARG A 44 1.22 11.70 13.12
N GLU A 45 1.85 12.66 13.80
CA GLU A 45 1.18 13.88 14.29
C GLU A 45 0.65 14.77 13.16
N LYS A 46 1.23 14.66 11.95
CA LYS A 46 0.73 15.31 10.73
C LYS A 46 0.58 14.27 9.63
N PRO A 47 -0.59 14.17 8.96
CA PRO A 47 -0.72 13.34 7.78
C PRO A 47 0.26 13.84 6.69
N MET A 48 1.21 12.99 6.31
CA MET A 48 2.15 13.27 5.22
C MET A 48 1.51 13.00 3.84
N PRO A 49 2.06 13.55 2.74
CA PRO A 49 1.57 13.38 1.37
C PRO A 49 1.67 11.95 0.80
N GLU A 50 1.94 10.95 1.64
CA GLU A 50 2.19 9.56 1.23
C GLU A 50 1.08 8.58 1.68
N SER A 51 -0.08 9.11 2.08
CA SER A 51 -1.29 8.29 2.15
C SER A 51 -1.79 8.01 0.75
N LEU A 52 -2.13 6.75 0.46
CA LEU A 52 -2.61 6.31 -0.85
C LEU A 52 -3.85 5.44 -0.71
N VAL A 53 -4.72 5.55 -1.71
CA VAL A 53 -5.88 4.66 -1.85
C VAL A 53 -5.46 3.48 -2.71
N VAL A 54 -5.44 2.29 -2.14
CA VAL A 54 -4.95 1.06 -2.78
C VAL A 54 -6.12 0.17 -3.14
N PHE A 55 -6.19 -0.30 -4.39
CA PHE A 55 -7.15 -1.34 -4.78
C PHE A 55 -6.73 -2.69 -4.19
N ASP A 56 -7.67 -3.40 -3.59
CA ASP A 56 -7.47 -4.70 -2.96
C ASP A 56 -8.56 -5.69 -3.36
N ASP A 57 -8.12 -6.81 -3.92
CA ASP A 57 -8.90 -8.03 -4.16
C ASP A 57 -8.36 -9.23 -3.37
N LEU A 58 -7.33 -9.04 -2.54
CA LEU A 58 -6.68 -10.10 -1.76
C LEU A 58 -7.27 -10.26 -0.36
N GLY A 59 -7.94 -9.24 0.17
CA GLY A 59 -8.63 -9.34 1.46
C GLY A 59 -7.89 -8.67 2.63
N ALA A 60 -6.98 -7.73 2.38
CA ALA A 60 -6.20 -7.10 3.45
C ALA A 60 -7.07 -6.35 4.48
N GLY A 61 -6.77 -6.51 5.76
CA GLY A 61 -7.44 -5.91 6.91
C GLY A 61 -6.71 -4.69 7.47
N ALA A 62 -7.41 -3.89 8.28
CA ALA A 62 -6.79 -2.77 8.99
C ALA A 62 -5.66 -3.26 9.92
N GLY A 63 -4.53 -2.58 9.89
CA GLY A 63 -3.32 -2.95 10.63
C GLY A 63 -2.40 -3.92 9.88
N GLU A 64 -2.84 -4.56 8.80
CA GLU A 64 -1.97 -5.43 8.00
C GLU A 64 -0.95 -4.63 7.19
N LEU A 65 0.15 -5.29 6.87
CA LEU A 65 1.18 -4.77 5.97
C LEU A 65 0.96 -5.37 4.59
N ILE A 66 1.04 -4.51 3.57
CA ILE A 66 0.85 -4.90 2.18
C ILE A 66 2.00 -4.40 1.32
N ALA A 67 2.29 -5.13 0.25
CA ALA A 67 3.11 -4.63 -0.84
C ALA A 67 2.21 -3.93 -1.86
N VAL A 68 2.58 -2.71 -2.23
CA VAL A 68 1.83 -1.88 -3.17
C VAL A 68 2.62 -1.74 -4.47
N SER A 69 2.00 -2.16 -5.57
CA SER A 69 2.44 -1.84 -6.93
C SER A 69 1.79 -0.54 -7.38
N GLU A 70 2.53 0.30 -8.12
CA GLU A 70 2.08 1.66 -8.43
C GLU A 70 2.27 2.07 -9.88
N GLY A 71 1.57 3.12 -10.28
CA GLY A 71 1.57 3.65 -11.63
C GLY A 71 1.03 2.61 -12.61
N ARG A 72 1.67 2.48 -13.77
CA ARG A 72 1.21 1.55 -14.82
C ARG A 72 1.22 0.10 -14.35
N GLU A 73 2.18 -0.29 -13.51
CA GLU A 73 2.32 -1.67 -13.03
C GLU A 73 1.11 -2.12 -12.21
N ALA A 74 0.46 -1.21 -11.49
CA ALA A 74 -0.73 -1.51 -10.71
C ALA A 74 -1.89 -2.02 -11.57
N SER A 75 -1.99 -1.59 -12.83
CA SER A 75 -3.03 -2.01 -13.78
C SER A 75 -2.72 -3.31 -14.53
N MET A 76 -1.48 -3.80 -14.45
CA MET A 76 -1.03 -4.96 -15.24
C MET A 76 -1.76 -6.29 -14.97
N PRO A 77 -2.33 -6.56 -13.78
CA PRO A 77 -3.11 -7.79 -13.57
C PRO A 77 -4.29 -7.95 -14.54
N TRP A 78 -4.81 -6.85 -15.09
CA TRP A 78 -5.97 -6.85 -16.00
C TRP A 78 -5.60 -6.65 -17.47
N TYR A 79 -4.32 -6.64 -17.83
CA TYR A 79 -3.89 -6.53 -19.22
C TYR A 79 -4.50 -7.67 -20.08
N PRO A 80 -5.03 -7.41 -21.30
CA PRO A 80 -4.90 -6.18 -22.09
C PRO A 80 -5.95 -5.10 -21.81
N GLU A 81 -6.90 -5.34 -20.90
CA GLU A 81 -7.91 -4.36 -20.54
C GLU A 81 -7.26 -3.16 -19.83
N ARG A 82 -7.78 -1.96 -20.08
CA ARG A 82 -7.30 -0.73 -19.43
C ARG A 82 -8.17 -0.44 -18.22
N VAL A 83 -7.58 -0.48 -17.04
CA VAL A 83 -8.25 -0.12 -15.79
C VAL A 83 -7.62 1.14 -15.21
N PRO A 84 -8.42 2.05 -14.60
CA PRO A 84 -7.91 3.24 -13.95
C PRO A 84 -7.47 2.92 -12.52
N ILE A 85 -6.49 2.02 -12.38
CA ILE A 85 -5.89 1.62 -11.10
C ILE A 85 -4.39 1.91 -11.18
N ASP A 86 -3.90 2.79 -10.30
CA ASP A 86 -2.51 3.22 -10.20
C ASP A 86 -1.87 2.88 -8.85
N ALA A 87 -2.60 2.21 -7.96
CA ALA A 87 -2.09 1.61 -6.72
C ALA A 87 -2.82 0.28 -6.45
N TYR A 88 -2.07 -0.83 -6.38
CA TYR A 88 -2.61 -2.19 -6.24
C TYR A 88 -1.96 -2.96 -5.09
N CYS A 89 -2.78 -3.56 -4.22
CA CYS A 89 -2.35 -4.49 -3.18
C CYS A 89 -1.97 -5.81 -3.84
N CYS A 90 -0.67 -5.98 -4.09
CA CYS A 90 -0.15 -7.16 -4.79
C CYS A 90 0.27 -8.29 -3.85
N ALA A 91 0.42 -8.01 -2.54
CA ALA A 91 0.64 -9.03 -1.52
C ALA A 91 0.26 -8.52 -0.12
N ILE A 92 -0.21 -9.42 0.74
CA ILE A 92 -0.28 -9.24 2.20
C ILE A 92 0.99 -9.86 2.78
N LEU A 93 1.68 -9.13 3.66
CA LEU A 93 3.01 -9.50 4.14
C LEU A 93 2.95 -10.23 5.48
N ASP A 94 3.47 -11.45 5.51
CA ASP A 94 3.61 -12.24 6.75
C ASP A 94 4.81 -11.78 7.60
N SER A 95 5.92 -11.44 6.94
CA SER A 95 7.17 -11.06 7.60
C SER A 95 7.98 -10.10 6.74
N ILE A 96 8.72 -9.20 7.41
CA ILE A 96 9.72 -8.33 6.80
C ILE A 96 11.04 -8.63 7.50
N ASP A 97 12.07 -8.98 6.73
CA ASP A 97 13.43 -9.13 7.22
C ASP A 97 14.28 -7.98 6.68
N VAL A 98 14.94 -7.27 7.59
CA VAL A 98 15.75 -6.10 7.24
C VAL A 98 17.07 -6.14 7.96
N ASP A 99 18.15 -5.97 7.20
CA ASP A 99 19.46 -5.75 7.75
C ASP A 99 19.56 -4.30 8.26
N GLY A 100 19.67 -4.14 9.58
CA GLY A 100 19.71 -2.84 10.24
C GLY A 100 20.87 -1.96 9.79
N GLU A 101 21.99 -2.54 9.33
CA GLU A 101 23.16 -1.79 8.86
C GLU A 101 22.92 -1.04 7.53
N LEU A 102 21.89 -1.44 6.76
CA LEU A 102 21.51 -0.81 5.49
C LEU A 102 20.53 0.36 5.65
N ILE A 103 19.85 0.48 6.80
CA ILE A 103 18.83 1.51 7.03
C ILE A 103 19.41 2.82 7.57
N ASP A 104 20.50 2.75 8.33
CA ASP A 104 21.16 3.93 8.92
C ASP A 104 22.13 4.63 7.95
N GLN A 105 22.31 4.12 6.73
CA GLN A 105 23.13 4.77 5.73
C GLN A 105 22.38 5.99 5.17
N PRO A 106 22.98 7.19 5.17
CA PRO A 106 22.35 8.36 4.57
C PRO A 106 22.08 8.06 3.09
N ALA A 107 20.87 8.38 2.62
CA ALA A 107 20.52 8.29 1.21
C ALA A 107 21.58 9.05 0.39
N ALA A 108 22.22 8.34 -0.55
CA ALA A 108 23.28 8.88 -1.41
C ALA A 108 22.80 10.04 -2.28
#